data_AF-A0A4X2KJ61-F1
#
_entry.id   AF-A0A4X2KJ61-F1
#
_cell.length_a   1.000
_cell.length_b   1.000
_cell.length_c   1.000
_cell.angle_alpha   90.00
_cell.angle_beta   90.00
_cell.angle_gamma   90.00
#
_symmetry.space_group_name_H-M   'P 1'
#
loop_
_entity.id
_entity.type
_entity.pdbx_description
1 polymer ?
#
loop_
_entity_poly.entity_id
_entity_poly.type
_entity_poly.pdbx_seq_one_letter_code
_entity_poly.pdbx_strand_id
1 'polypeptide(L)'
;MSSVQNLLLESLLGTKHVDNAAIIKIHERTVLVSSPGFNISPSDIRALVSGFSRNPVQVRRDGLYFREKDYKCVRADERSLYARKNNTGLVVVQTNLYLLVATYREDMYASVCVEAAEKLGDYLRKKGS
;
A
#
# COMPACT_ATOMS: atom_id res chain seq x y z
N MET A 1 -17.64 5.07 -10.25
CA MET A 1 -16.66 4.87 -9.15
C MET A 1 -17.44 4.79 -7.85
N SER A 2 -17.19 3.81 -6.98
CA SER A 2 -17.99 3.69 -5.75
C SER A 2 -17.54 4.77 -4.75
N SER A 3 -18.46 5.66 -4.36
CA SER A 3 -18.18 6.80 -3.48
C SER A 3 -17.54 6.39 -2.15
N VAL A 4 -17.80 5.16 -1.70
CA VAL A 4 -17.24 4.58 -0.48
C VAL A 4 -15.73 4.44 -0.55
N GLN A 5 -15.18 3.98 -1.68
CA GLN A 5 -13.73 3.77 -1.82
C GLN A 5 -12.96 5.09 -1.79
N ASN A 6 -13.52 6.15 -2.38
CA ASN A 6 -12.97 7.50 -2.31
C ASN A 6 -12.96 7.99 -0.86
N LEU A 7 -14.07 7.83 -0.13
CA LEU A 7 -14.18 8.25 1.27
C LEU A 7 -13.16 7.54 2.17
N LEU A 8 -12.88 6.25 1.89
CA LEU A 8 -11.86 5.49 2.63
C LEU A 8 -10.44 6.01 2.36
N LEU A 9 -10.13 6.40 1.12
CA LEU A 9 -8.85 7.04 0.81
C LEU A 9 -8.74 8.44 1.43
N GLU A 10 -9.81 9.24 1.38
CA GLU A 10 -9.85 10.55 2.03
C GLU A 10 -9.65 10.43 3.55
N SER A 11 -10.16 9.37 4.17
CA SER A 11 -9.91 9.09 5.59
C SER A 11 -8.42 8.83 5.88
N LEU A 12 -7.69 8.16 4.97
CA LEU A 12 -6.24 7.98 5.10
C LEU A 12 -5.49 9.29 4.96
N LEU A 13 -5.78 10.07 3.92
CA LEU A 13 -5.14 11.37 3.67
C LEU A 13 -5.47 12.38 4.79
N GLY A 14 -6.67 12.30 5.36
CA GLY A 14 -7.14 13.12 6.47
C GLY A 14 -6.29 12.96 7.75
N THR A 15 -5.53 11.87 7.89
CA THR A 15 -4.57 11.70 9.00
C THR A 15 -3.40 12.69 8.94
N LYS A 16 -3.15 13.31 7.77
CA LYS A 16 -1.97 14.14 7.47
C LYS A 16 -0.62 13.43 7.61
N HIS A 17 -0.64 12.10 7.78
CA HIS A 17 0.54 11.25 7.86
C HIS A 17 0.58 10.20 6.73
N VAL A 18 -0.35 10.30 5.78
CA VAL A 18 -0.35 9.57 4.52
C VAL A 18 -0.24 10.60 3.40
N ASP A 19 0.80 10.49 2.59
CA ASP A 19 1.07 11.39 1.47
C ASP A 19 0.27 11.00 0.22
N ASN A 20 0.26 9.71 -0.10
CA ASN A 20 -0.51 9.17 -1.22
C ASN A 20 -1.07 7.80 -0.84
N ALA A 21 -2.22 7.46 -1.42
CA ALA A 21 -2.84 6.16 -1.20
C ALA A 21 -3.62 5.65 -2.42
N ALA A 22 -3.68 4.34 -2.58
CA ALA A 22 -4.46 3.68 -3.63
C ALA A 22 -5.01 2.32 -3.17
N ILE A 23 -6.11 1.91 -3.77
CA ILE A 23 -6.66 0.56 -3.68
C ILE A 23 -6.49 -0.11 -5.04
N ILE A 24 -5.86 -1.28 -5.06
CA ILE A 24 -5.62 -2.08 -6.26
C ILE A 24 -6.41 -3.37 -6.13
N LYS A 25 -7.08 -3.81 -7.19
CA LYS A 25 -7.70 -5.15 -7.24
C LYS A 25 -6.64 -6.20 -7.53
N ILE A 26 -6.52 -7.20 -6.65
CA ILE A 26 -5.50 -8.26 -6.75
C ILE A 26 -5.67 -9.07 -8.04
N HIS A 27 -6.91 -9.49 -8.32
CA HIS A 27 -7.22 -10.38 -9.45
C HIS A 27 -7.11 -9.67 -10.80
N GLU A 28 -7.69 -8.48 -10.92
CA GLU A 28 -7.67 -7.69 -12.15
C GLU A 28 -6.33 -6.98 -12.38
N ARG A 29 -5.51 -6.81 -11.33
CA ARG A 29 -4.25 -6.04 -11.37
C ARG A 29 -4.46 -4.61 -11.87
N THR A 30 -5.57 -4.01 -11.49
CA THR A 30 -5.98 -2.65 -11.85
C THR A 30 -6.11 -1.78 -10.61
N VAL A 31 -5.85 -0.48 -10.77
CA VAL A 31 -6.15 0.51 -9.73
C VAL A 31 -7.65 0.72 -9.70
N LEU A 32 -8.26 0.51 -8.54
CA LEU A 32 -9.68 0.76 -8.30
C LEU A 32 -9.91 2.24 -7.98
N VAL A 33 -9.04 2.80 -7.14
CA VAL A 33 -9.04 4.21 -6.76
C VAL A 33 -7.64 4.61 -6.32
N SER A 34 -7.24 5.85 -6.60
CA SER A 34 -6.00 6.45 -6.07
C SER A 34 -6.21 7.91 -5.68
N SER A 35 -5.34 8.41 -4.81
CA SER A 35 -5.25 9.83 -4.47
C SER A 35 -4.84 10.67 -5.70
N PRO A 36 -5.23 11.95 -5.78
CA PRO A 36 -4.85 12.82 -6.88
C PRO A 36 -3.33 12.84 -7.11
N GLY A 37 -2.90 12.67 -8.36
CA GLY A 37 -1.47 12.63 -8.72
C GLY A 37 -0.74 11.32 -8.39
N PHE A 38 -1.41 10.35 -7.75
CA PHE A 38 -0.83 9.05 -7.45
C PHE A 38 -1.14 8.03 -8.54
N ASN A 39 -0.34 8.08 -9.60
CA ASN A 39 -0.40 7.12 -10.70
C ASN A 39 0.56 5.95 -10.43
N ILE A 40 0.00 4.74 -10.39
CA ILE A 40 0.76 3.49 -10.22
C ILE A 40 0.83 2.78 -11.58
N SER A 41 2.04 2.53 -12.07
CA SER A 41 2.22 1.87 -13.36
C SER A 41 1.79 0.39 -13.31
N PRO A 42 1.40 -0.23 -14.44
CA PRO A 42 1.12 -1.66 -14.48
C PRO A 42 2.30 -2.54 -14.01
N SER A 43 3.54 -2.09 -14.23
CA SER A 43 4.75 -2.73 -13.71
C SER A 43 4.82 -2.69 -12.17
N ASP A 44 4.54 -1.53 -11.58
CA ASP A 44 4.52 -1.36 -10.12
C ASP A 44 3.41 -2.22 -9.50
N ILE A 45 2.22 -2.28 -10.11
CA ILE A 45 1.14 -3.16 -9.64
C ILE A 45 1.59 -4.61 -9.62
N ARG A 46 2.24 -5.08 -10.69
CA ARG A 46 2.78 -6.45 -10.73
C ARG A 46 3.83 -6.69 -9.66
N ALA A 47 4.72 -5.73 -9.42
CA ALA A 47 5.73 -5.82 -8.37
C ALA A 47 5.06 -5.96 -6.99
N LEU A 48 4.09 -5.09 -6.68
CA LEU A 48 3.33 -5.12 -5.43
C LEU A 48 2.60 -6.44 -5.21
N VAL A 49 1.84 -6.92 -6.21
CA VAL A 49 1.13 -8.21 -6.14
C VAL A 49 2.12 -9.37 -5.96
N SER A 50 3.22 -9.35 -6.71
CA SER A 50 4.25 -10.39 -6.63
C SER A 50 4.96 -10.41 -5.27
N GLY A 51 5.05 -9.28 -4.58
CA GLY A 51 5.66 -9.18 -3.25
C GLY A 51 4.92 -10.02 -2.20
N PHE A 52 3.63 -10.28 -2.39
CA PHE A 52 2.84 -11.16 -1.53
C PHE A 52 2.76 -12.60 -2.05
N SER A 53 2.84 -12.81 -3.38
CA SER A 53 2.78 -14.15 -3.98
C SER A 53 4.12 -14.89 -3.96
N ARG A 54 5.24 -14.17 -4.08
CA ARG A 54 6.59 -14.73 -4.11
C ARG A 54 7.17 -14.65 -2.71
N ASN A 55 7.08 -15.77 -1.99
CA ASN A 55 7.68 -16.07 -0.69
C ASN A 55 8.36 -14.85 -0.01
N PRO A 56 7.77 -14.27 1.06
CA PRO A 56 8.21 -13.04 1.73
C PRO A 56 9.70 -12.93 2.06
N VAL A 57 10.42 -14.05 2.05
CA VAL A 57 11.88 -14.16 2.11
C VAL A 57 12.58 -13.34 1.01
N GLN A 58 12.11 -13.38 -0.24
CA GLN A 58 12.76 -12.66 -1.35
C GLN A 58 12.64 -11.15 -1.20
N VAL A 59 11.43 -10.65 -0.90
CA VAL A 59 11.20 -9.21 -0.65
C VAL A 59 12.04 -8.74 0.54
N ARG A 60 12.18 -9.55 1.59
CA ARG A 60 13.06 -9.23 2.72
C ARG A 60 14.52 -9.07 2.32
N ARG A 61 15.01 -9.86 1.38
CA ARG A 61 16.39 -9.81 0.90
C ARG A 61 16.64 -8.68 -0.11
N ASP A 62 15.77 -8.59 -1.12
CA ASP A 62 16.01 -7.77 -2.31
C ASP A 62 15.35 -6.38 -2.21
N GLY A 63 14.41 -6.20 -1.27
CA GLY A 63 13.61 -4.98 -1.15
C GLY A 63 12.46 -4.93 -2.14
N LEU A 64 11.99 -3.72 -2.44
CA LEU A 64 10.90 -3.49 -3.37
C LEU A 64 11.20 -2.27 -4.26
N TYR A 65 11.14 -2.48 -5.57
CA TYR A 65 11.20 -1.39 -6.54
C TYR A 65 9.79 -0.87 -6.82
N PHE A 66 9.56 0.42 -6.58
CA PHE A 66 8.26 1.05 -6.76
C PHE A 66 8.42 2.52 -7.17
N ARG A 67 7.77 2.92 -8.26
CA ARG A 67 7.82 4.30 -8.80
C ARG A 67 9.25 4.83 -8.95
N GLU A 68 10.09 4.06 -9.63
CA GLU A 68 11.48 4.41 -9.94
C GLU A 68 12.37 4.61 -8.69
N LYS A 69 12.01 3.95 -7.59
CA LYS A 69 12.74 4.03 -6.32
C LYS A 69 12.87 2.64 -5.70
N ASP A 70 14.09 2.32 -5.28
CA ASP A 70 14.36 1.16 -4.42
C ASP A 70 14.01 1.45 -2.97
N TYR A 71 13.17 0.61 -2.38
CA TYR A 71 12.83 0.61 -0.97
C TYR A 71 13.46 -0.61 -0.30
N LYS A 72 14.04 -0.40 0.88
CA LYS A 72 14.48 -1.49 1.76
C LYS A 72 13.29 -2.06 2.50
N CYS A 73 13.14 -3.37 2.49
CA CYS A 73 12.10 -4.05 3.27
C CYS A 73 12.32 -3.83 4.77
N VAL A 74 11.26 -3.47 5.47
CA VAL A 74 11.20 -3.37 6.93
C VAL A 74 10.42 -4.55 7.50
N ARG A 75 9.31 -4.91 6.84
CA ARG A 75 8.45 -6.04 7.18
C ARG A 75 7.89 -6.64 5.90
N ALA A 76 7.84 -7.96 5.82
CA ALA A 76 7.08 -8.65 4.79
C ALA A 76 6.54 -9.95 5.39
N ASP A 77 5.22 -10.05 5.46
CA ASP A 77 4.47 -11.23 5.83
C ASP A 77 3.30 -11.44 4.84
N GLU A 78 2.39 -12.35 5.16
CA GLU A 78 1.27 -12.70 4.29
C GLU A 78 0.25 -11.57 4.09
N ARG A 79 0.25 -10.56 4.95
CA ARG A 79 -0.80 -9.52 5.01
C ARG A 79 -0.26 -8.11 4.92
N SER A 80 1.01 -7.92 5.24
CA SER A 80 1.62 -6.62 5.42
C SER A 80 3.03 -6.62 4.83
N LEU A 81 3.29 -5.64 3.96
CA LEU A 81 4.59 -5.35 3.39
C LEU A 81 4.91 -3.88 3.65
N TYR A 82 5.92 -3.63 4.46
CA TYR A 82 6.42 -2.29 4.76
C TYR A 82 7.82 -2.15 4.19
N ALA A 83 8.05 -1.08 3.45
CA ALA A 83 9.34 -0.77 2.88
C ALA A 83 9.65 0.71 3.07
N ARG A 84 10.94 1.06 3.20
CA ARG A 84 11.38 2.45 3.43
C ARG A 84 12.55 2.82 2.53
N LYS A 85 12.61 4.09 2.16
CA LYS A 85 13.75 4.73 1.49
C LYS A 85 14.07 6.01 2.26
N ASN A 86 15.19 6.01 2.98
CA ASN A 86 15.56 7.08 3.91
C ASN A 86 14.42 7.34 4.92
N ASN A 87 13.88 8.57 4.92
CA ASN A 87 12.77 9.02 5.77
C ASN A 87 11.41 8.94 5.06
N THR A 88 11.35 8.35 3.87
CA THR A 88 10.09 8.07 3.16
C THR A 88 9.77 6.58 3.21
N GLY A 89 8.50 6.22 3.03
CA GLY A 89 8.15 4.81 2.99
C GLY A 89 6.85 4.48 2.30
N LEU A 90 6.68 3.18 2.16
CA LEU A 90 5.63 2.49 1.44
C LEU A 90 5.06 1.40 2.36
N VAL A 91 3.77 1.48 2.59
CA VAL A 91 2.98 0.54 3.38
C VAL A 91 2.00 -0.12 2.44
N VAL A 92 2.04 -1.44 2.36
CA VAL A 92 1.13 -2.22 1.52
C VAL A 92 0.45 -3.24 2.39
N VAL A 93 -0.88 -3.24 2.37
CA VAL A 93 -1.72 -4.12 3.18
C VAL A 93 -2.58 -4.96 2.26
N GLN A 94 -2.43 -6.28 2.33
CA GLN A 94 -3.18 -7.23 1.52
C GLN A 94 -4.50 -7.63 2.21
N THR A 95 -5.60 -7.44 1.51
CA THR A 95 -6.94 -7.94 1.87
C THR A 95 -7.29 -9.15 0.99
N ASN A 96 -8.54 -9.62 1.04
CA ASN A 96 -8.95 -10.77 0.23
C ASN A 96 -8.99 -10.43 -1.27
N LEU A 97 -9.57 -9.28 -1.65
CA LEU A 97 -9.64 -8.88 -3.08
C LEU A 97 -8.76 -7.68 -3.44
N TYR A 98 -8.24 -6.93 -2.46
CA TYR A 98 -7.50 -5.69 -2.72
C TYR A 98 -6.11 -5.63 -2.05
N LEU A 99 -5.21 -4.87 -2.68
CA LEU A 99 -4.05 -4.29 -2.01
C LEU A 99 -4.34 -2.83 -1.70
N LEU A 100 -4.19 -2.46 -0.44
CA LEU A 100 -4.13 -1.07 -0.02
C LEU A 100 -2.67 -0.62 -0.06
N VAL A 101 -2.38 0.44 -0.79
CA VAL A 101 -1.05 1.04 -0.92
C VAL A 101 -1.10 2.41 -0.28
N ALA A 102 -0.17 2.72 0.62
CA ALA A 102 -0.03 4.02 1.25
C ALA A 102 1.45 4.42 1.30
N THR A 103 1.75 5.70 1.11
CA THR A 103 3.11 6.25 1.26
C THR A 103 3.13 7.36 2.30
N TYR A 104 4.31 7.60 2.87
CA TYR A 104 4.57 8.72 3.77
C TYR A 104 5.90 9.39 3.42
N ARG A 105 6.03 10.66 3.80
CA ARG A 105 7.21 11.50 3.57
C ARG A 105 7.99 11.72 4.87
N GLU A 106 9.08 12.47 4.76
CA GLU A 106 10.02 12.74 5.87
C GLU A 106 9.40 13.56 7.01
N ASP A 107 8.38 14.36 6.70
CA ASP A 107 7.61 15.19 7.64
C ASP A 107 6.46 14.43 8.33
N MET A 108 6.33 13.12 8.10
CA MET A 108 5.21 12.30 8.57
C MET A 108 5.65 11.18 9.51
N TYR A 109 4.76 10.79 10.43
CA TYR A 109 5.00 9.67 11.31
C TYR A 109 4.66 8.35 10.59
N ALA A 110 5.70 7.54 10.34
CA ALA A 110 5.56 6.21 9.74
C ALA A 110 4.58 5.31 10.53
N SER A 111 4.58 5.40 11.87
CA SER A 111 3.68 4.65 12.74
C SER A 111 2.20 4.96 12.47
N VAL A 112 1.86 6.25 12.28
CA VAL A 112 0.48 6.67 12.00
C VAL A 112 0.04 6.21 10.61
N CYS A 113 0.92 6.29 9.61
CA CYS A 113 0.65 5.76 8.27
C CYS A 113 0.36 4.26 8.31
N VAL A 114 1.20 3.49 9.01
CA VAL A 114 1.02 2.04 9.21
C VAL A 114 -0.30 1.75 9.91
N GLU A 115 -0.58 2.41 11.04
CA GLU A 115 -1.80 2.18 11.80
C GLU A 115 -3.07 2.48 10.98
N ALA A 116 -3.07 3.59 10.24
CA ALA A 116 -4.20 3.96 9.39
C ALA A 116 -4.44 2.95 8.26
N ALA A 117 -3.37 2.52 7.58
CA ALA A 117 -3.46 1.54 6.50
C ALA A 117 -3.91 0.16 7.02
N GLU A 118 -3.38 -0.31 8.14
CA GLU A 118 -3.78 -1.60 8.73
C GLU A 118 -5.23 -1.59 9.21
N LYS A 119 -5.68 -0.52 9.88
CA LYS A 119 -7.08 -0.38 10.30
C LYS A 119 -8.04 -0.43 9.11
N LEU A 120 -7.69 0.24 8.01
CA LEU A 120 -8.49 0.20 6.78
C LEU A 120 -8.47 -1.20 6.15
N GLY A 121 -7.29 -1.84 6.07
CA GLY A 121 -7.15 -3.21 5.59
C GLY A 121 -7.99 -4.20 6.38
N ASP A 122 -7.98 -4.12 7.70
CA ASP A 122 -8.81 -4.95 8.59
C ASP A 122 -10.30 -4.72 8.39
N TYR A 123 -10.71 -3.47 8.21
CA TYR A 123 -12.11 -3.16 7.90
C TYR A 123 -12.55 -3.80 6.56
N LEU A 124 -11.73 -3.70 5.52
CA LEU A 124 -12.01 -4.30 4.21
C LEU A 124 -12.07 -5.84 4.27
N ARG A 125 -11.15 -6.48 5.01
CA ARG A 125 -11.16 -7.93 5.25
C ARG A 125 -12.45 -8.38 5.95
N LYS A 126 -12.91 -7.63 6.97
CA LYS A 126 -14.16 -7.94 7.70
C LYS A 126 -15.41 -7.77 6.86
N LYS A 127 -15.43 -6.78 5.95
CA LYS A 127 -16.56 -6.55 5.04
C LYS A 127 -16.71 -7.61 3.94
N GLY A 128 -15.80 -8.58 3.86
CA GLY A 128 -15.89 -9.68 2.89
C GLY A 128 -15.67 -9.26 1.44
N SER A 129 -15.00 -8.13 1.25
CA SER A 129 -14.62 -7.65 -0.08
C SER A 129 -13.14 -7.85 -0.34
#